data_AF-A0A429N2M9-F1
#
_entry.id   AF-A0A429N2M9-F1
#
_cell.length_a   1.000
_cell.length_b   1.000
_cell.length_c   1.000
_cell.angle_alpha   90.00
_cell.angle_beta   90.00
_cell.angle_gamma   90.00
#
_symmetry.space_group_name_H-M   'P 1'
#
loop_
_entity.id
_entity.type
_entity.pdbx_description
1 polymer ?
#
loop_
_entity_poly.entity_id
_entity_poly.type
_entity_poly.pdbx_seq_one_letter_code
_entity_poly.pdbx_strand_id
1 'polypeptide(L)'
;MLFGSADRKQLAHIAQNTQQLTRITQQLGDIAGRLQNLAVELATVKQQVSDQQQTLHRIGQDTAVLTTGLAEIKTAARDVSTRLHDLVTARPADRTGEPVPAPGPRPPAEAEPDADVLRAAAGIAHATLVAHRDTWAFLIEVAAGERHFHVPGQVDDHDGCVSVRFSGPSIVAALTRLARVSAETDNPVTRAVADQIRHKITAVVHEVVDNPRADGDGAPVRIVVDDRPARPAPEERPPRPDGA
;
A
#
# COMPACT_ATOMS: atom_id res chain seq x y z
N MET A 1 54.04 20.55 66.64
CA MET A 1 52.63 20.20 66.87
C MET A 1 52.17 19.35 65.69
N LEU A 2 51.93 18.07 65.91
CA LEU A 2 51.52 17.10 64.87
C LEU A 2 49.99 17.02 64.88
N PHE A 3 49.35 17.29 63.74
CA PHE A 3 47.89 17.16 63.58
C PHE A 3 47.41 15.75 63.99
N GLY A 4 46.29 15.68 64.70
CA GLY A 4 45.74 14.44 65.22
C GLY A 4 45.25 13.49 64.11
N SER A 5 45.16 12.19 64.40
CA SER A 5 44.61 11.19 63.47
C SER A 5 43.19 11.52 62.97
N ALA A 6 42.39 12.23 63.77
CA ALA A 6 41.04 12.64 63.42
C ALA A 6 41.02 13.73 62.34
N ASP A 7 41.89 14.74 62.46
CA ASP A 7 42.00 15.85 61.50
C ASP A 7 42.38 15.36 60.09
N ARG A 8 43.29 14.39 60.01
CA ARG A 8 43.71 13.79 58.72
C ARG A 8 42.58 13.06 58.01
N LYS A 9 41.71 12.35 58.75
CA LYS A 9 40.54 11.67 58.17
C LYS A 9 39.50 12.68 57.68
N GLN A 10 39.27 13.76 58.43
CA GLN A 10 38.36 14.84 58.01
C GLN A 10 38.87 15.55 56.75
N LEU A 11 40.17 15.85 56.66
CA LEU A 11 40.76 16.46 55.47
C LEU A 11 40.65 15.56 54.23
N ALA A 12 40.87 14.26 54.37
CA ALA A 12 40.69 13.30 53.27
C ALA A 12 39.23 13.26 52.79
N HIS A 13 38.27 13.27 53.71
CA HIS A 13 36.85 13.29 53.37
C HIS A 13 36.43 14.60 52.68
N ILE A 14 36.95 15.75 53.11
CA ILE A 14 36.73 17.04 52.45
C ILE A 14 37.33 17.05 51.03
N ALA A 15 38.52 16.48 50.85
CA ALA A 15 39.14 16.36 49.53
C ALA A 15 38.30 15.47 48.59
N GLN A 16 37.81 14.33 49.09
CA GLN A 16 36.92 13.44 48.35
C GLN A 16 35.60 14.13 47.97
N ASN A 17 34.97 14.82 48.91
CA ASN A 17 33.74 15.57 48.64
C ASN A 17 33.96 16.66 47.60
N THR A 18 35.07 17.38 47.67
CA THR A 18 35.45 18.38 46.66
C THR A 18 35.59 17.74 45.28
N GLN A 19 36.28 16.60 45.17
CA GLN A 19 36.41 15.86 43.91
C GLN A 19 35.07 15.38 43.36
N GLN A 20 34.19 14.89 44.23
CA GLN A 20 32.83 14.49 43.85
C GLN A 20 32.02 15.67 43.33
N LEU A 21 32.06 16.82 44.01
CA LEU A 21 31.39 18.04 43.58
C LEU A 21 31.90 18.52 42.22
N THR A 22 33.22 18.55 42.01
CA THR A 22 33.80 18.90 40.70
C THR A 22 33.32 17.97 39.59
N ARG A 23 33.23 16.65 39.87
CA ARG A 23 32.73 15.68 38.90
C ARG A 23 31.26 15.92 38.56
N ILE A 24 30.42 16.17 39.57
CA ILE A 24 29.00 16.46 39.37
C ILE A 24 28.83 17.74 38.56
N THR A 25 29.59 18.80 38.85
CA THR A 25 29.55 20.05 38.07
C THR A 25 29.91 19.82 36.61
N GLN A 26 30.94 19.00 36.33
CA GLN A 26 31.30 18.65 34.95
C GLN A 26 30.18 17.87 34.25
N GLN A 27 29.61 16.86 34.92
CA GLN A 27 28.51 16.07 34.36
C GLN A 27 27.28 16.92 34.05
N LEU A 28 26.95 17.88 34.92
CA LEU A 28 25.85 18.82 34.67
C LEU A 28 26.13 19.71 33.46
N GLY A 29 27.38 20.15 33.27
CA GLY A 29 27.80 20.89 32.07
C GLY A 29 27.63 20.06 30.79
N ASP A 30 28.07 18.80 30.80
CA ASP A 30 27.93 17.90 29.64
C ASP A 30 26.46 17.63 29.30
N ILE A 31 25.61 17.43 30.32
CA ILE A 31 24.16 17.25 30.14
C ILE A 31 23.52 18.50 29.55
N ALA A 32 23.87 19.69 30.06
CA ALA A 32 23.36 20.95 29.53
C ALA A 32 23.72 21.13 28.05
N GLY A 33 24.95 20.77 27.65
CA GLY A 33 25.36 20.77 26.25
C GLY A 33 24.56 19.80 25.38
N ARG A 34 24.32 18.58 25.86
CA ARG A 34 23.48 17.60 25.15
C ARG A 34 22.04 18.07 24.98
N LEU A 35 21.45 18.69 26.01
CA LEU A 35 20.10 19.25 25.93
C LEU A 35 20.01 20.39 24.91
N GLN A 36 21.04 21.23 24.80
CA GLN A 36 21.08 22.28 23.78
C GLN A 36 21.15 21.70 22.37
N ASN A 37 21.97 20.67 22.15
CA ASN A 37 22.04 20.00 20.85
C ASN A 37 20.70 19.35 20.46
N LEU A 38 20.06 18.65 21.40
CA LEU A 38 18.74 18.06 21.16
C LEU A 38 17.67 19.11 20.86
N ALA A 39 17.75 20.29 21.49
CA ALA A 39 16.83 21.39 21.20
C ALA A 39 17.00 21.91 19.76
N VAL A 40 18.24 21.99 19.27
CA VAL A 40 18.54 22.38 17.87
C VAL A 40 18.04 21.31 16.90
N GLU A 41 18.36 20.03 17.15
CA GLU A 41 17.89 18.93 16.32
C GLU A 41 16.36 18.86 16.25
N LEU A 42 15.67 19.04 17.37
CA LEU A 42 14.21 19.09 17.43
C LEU A 42 13.65 20.26 16.60
N ALA A 43 14.28 21.43 16.66
CA ALA A 43 13.88 22.57 15.85
C ALA A 43 14.05 22.29 14.35
N THR A 44 15.16 21.65 13.95
CA THR A 44 15.41 21.22 12.56
C THR A 44 14.37 20.22 12.10
N VAL A 45 14.09 19.18 12.89
CA VAL A 45 13.08 18.16 12.55
C VAL A 45 11.70 18.81 12.42
N LYS A 46 11.33 19.72 13.32
CA LYS A 46 10.05 20.44 13.23
C LYS A 46 9.93 21.26 11.94
N GLN A 47 11.01 21.93 11.55
CA GLN A 47 11.04 22.67 10.28
C GLN A 47 10.88 21.72 9.09
N GLN A 48 11.60 20.61 9.08
CA GLN A 48 11.50 19.61 8.02
C GLN A 48 10.09 19.03 7.89
N VAL A 49 9.41 18.75 9.01
CA VAL A 49 8.01 18.27 9.00
C VAL A 49 7.08 19.33 8.41
N SER A 50 7.28 20.61 8.73
CA SER A 50 6.50 21.71 8.13
C SER A 50 6.69 21.79 6.62
N ASP A 51 7.93 21.68 6.14
CA ASP A 51 8.25 21.71 4.71
C ASP A 51 7.64 20.50 3.97
N GLN A 52 7.67 19.33 4.60
CA GLN A 52 7.03 18.11 4.08
C GLN A 52 5.50 18.26 3.99
N GLN A 53 4.86 18.81 5.02
CA GLN A 53 3.42 19.06 5.01
C GLN A 53 3.00 20.02 3.90
N GLN A 54 3.78 21.08 3.68
CA GLN A 54 3.54 22.01 2.57
C GLN A 54 3.69 21.33 1.20
N THR A 55 4.66 20.42 1.08
CA THR A 55 4.90 19.67 -0.16
C THR A 55 3.77 18.69 -0.45
N LEU A 56 3.30 17.97 0.56
CA LEU A 56 2.13 17.09 0.45
C LEU A 56 0.87 17.86 0.07
N HIS A 57 0.66 19.06 0.64
CA HIS A 57 -0.47 19.90 0.27
C HIS A 57 -0.44 20.28 -1.22
N ARG A 58 0.72 20.70 -1.74
CA ARG A 58 0.89 21.00 -3.17
C ARG A 58 0.61 19.79 -4.06
N ILE A 59 1.18 18.63 -3.72
CA ILE A 59 0.94 17.39 -4.47
C ILE A 59 -0.55 17.05 -4.48
N GLY A 60 -1.25 17.25 -3.36
CA GLY A 60 -2.69 17.07 -3.28
C GLY A 60 -3.46 18.01 -4.22
N GLN A 61 -3.08 19.29 -4.28
CA GLN A 61 -3.65 20.27 -5.21
C GLN A 61 -3.40 19.88 -6.67
N ASP A 62 -2.18 19.49 -7.02
CA ASP A 62 -1.82 19.07 -8.38
C ASP A 62 -2.59 17.82 -8.79
N THR A 63 -2.75 16.86 -7.88
CA THR A 63 -3.55 15.65 -8.11
C THR A 63 -5.02 16.01 -8.40
N ALA A 64 -5.61 16.95 -7.65
CA ALA A 64 -6.97 17.41 -7.89
C ALA A 64 -7.13 18.07 -9.28
N VAL A 65 -6.15 18.89 -9.69
CA VAL A 65 -6.12 19.49 -11.03
C VAL A 65 -6.03 18.40 -12.11
N LEU A 66 -5.13 17.43 -11.95
CA LEU A 66 -4.95 16.33 -12.91
C LEU A 66 -6.20 15.45 -13.04
N THR A 67 -6.85 15.11 -11.92
CA THR A 67 -8.10 14.34 -11.95
C THR A 67 -9.23 15.07 -12.66
N THR A 68 -9.30 16.39 -12.51
CA THR A 68 -10.27 17.24 -13.21
C THR A 68 -9.97 17.28 -14.71
N GLY A 69 -8.71 17.53 -15.09
CA GLY A 69 -8.28 17.51 -16.50
C GLY A 69 -8.51 16.16 -17.18
N LEU A 70 -8.31 15.05 -16.47
CA LEU A 70 -8.60 13.71 -17.00
C LEU A 70 -10.11 13.52 -17.27
N ALA A 71 -10.99 14.02 -16.40
CA ALA A 71 -12.43 13.95 -16.60
C ALA A 71 -12.88 14.77 -17.82
N GLU A 72 -12.29 15.95 -18.01
CA GLU A 72 -12.51 16.80 -19.19
C GLU A 72 -12.05 16.11 -20.48
N ILE A 73 -10.84 15.56 -20.50
CA ILE A 73 -10.29 14.83 -21.65
C ILE A 73 -11.17 13.62 -22.01
N LYS A 74 -11.61 12.86 -21.01
CA LYS A 74 -12.48 11.70 -21.22
C LYS A 74 -13.83 12.10 -21.83
N THR A 75 -14.36 13.26 -21.43
CA THR A 75 -15.59 13.80 -22.01
C THR A 75 -15.38 14.23 -23.45
N ALA A 76 -14.30 14.97 -23.73
CA ALA A 76 -13.93 15.36 -25.09
C ALA A 76 -13.70 14.15 -26.02
N ALA A 77 -13.06 13.09 -25.52
CA ALA A 77 -12.83 11.86 -26.28
C ALA A 77 -14.13 11.15 -26.65
N ARG A 78 -15.12 11.11 -25.73
CA ARG A 78 -16.45 10.56 -26.04
C ARG A 78 -17.17 11.40 -27.09
N ASP A 79 -17.13 12.72 -26.99
CA ASP A 79 -17.74 13.61 -27.99
C ASP A 79 -17.16 13.40 -29.39
N VAL A 80 -15.83 13.27 -29.49
CA VAL A 80 -15.15 12.93 -30.76
C VAL A 80 -15.58 11.56 -31.26
N SER A 81 -15.66 10.55 -30.39
CA SER A 81 -16.13 9.21 -30.75
C SER A 81 -17.56 9.21 -31.30
N THR A 82 -18.48 9.95 -30.67
CA THR A 82 -19.86 10.07 -31.13
C THR A 82 -19.93 10.74 -32.49
N ARG A 83 -19.19 11.84 -32.70
CA ARG A 83 -19.13 12.54 -34.00
C ARG A 83 -18.56 11.65 -35.11
N LEU A 84 -17.51 10.87 -34.82
CA LEU A 84 -16.97 9.91 -35.78
C LEU A 84 -17.99 8.81 -36.11
N HIS A 85 -18.71 8.30 -35.11
CA HIS A 85 -19.76 7.31 -35.32
C HIS A 85 -20.89 7.85 -36.22
N ASP A 86 -21.33 9.08 -35.98
CA ASP A 86 -22.34 9.74 -36.82
C ASP A 86 -21.85 9.91 -38.26
N LEU A 87 -20.58 10.28 -38.46
CA LEU A 87 -20.00 10.41 -39.81
C LEU A 87 -19.86 9.07 -40.54
N VAL A 88 -19.54 7.99 -39.81
CA VAL A 88 -19.43 6.63 -40.37
C VAL A 88 -20.81 6.06 -40.72
N THR A 89 -21.81 6.31 -39.86
CA THR A 89 -23.19 5.81 -40.06
C THR A 89 -23.99 6.66 -41.05
N ALA A 90 -23.63 7.93 -41.27
CA ALA A 90 -24.22 8.80 -42.29
C ALA A 90 -23.77 8.47 -43.73
N ARG A 91 -22.96 7.44 -43.97
CA ARG A 91 -22.63 6.99 -45.33
C ARG A 91 -23.89 6.35 -45.96
N PRO A 92 -24.35 6.77 -47.15
CA PRO A 92 -25.59 6.26 -47.71
C PRO A 92 -25.47 4.76 -47.98
N ALA A 93 -26.40 3.99 -47.42
CA ALA A 93 -26.63 2.61 -47.77
C ALA A 93 -27.17 2.53 -49.21
N ASP A 94 -26.25 2.42 -50.17
CA ASP A 94 -26.54 1.88 -51.49
C ASP A 94 -25.63 0.67 -51.73
N ARG A 95 -26.01 -0.47 -51.15
CA ARG A 95 -25.60 -1.81 -51.63
C ARG A 95 -26.73 -2.80 -51.38
N THR A 96 -27.47 -3.02 -52.45
CA THR A 96 -28.15 -4.24 -52.92
C THR A 96 -27.79 -5.52 -52.14
N GLY A 97 -28.83 -6.27 -51.76
CA GLY A 97 -28.73 -7.48 -50.96
C GLY A 97 -28.06 -8.67 -51.65
N GLU A 98 -27.46 -9.52 -50.82
CA GLU A 98 -27.14 -10.92 -51.11
C GLU A 98 -27.11 -11.74 -49.79
N PRO A 99 -27.24 -13.09 -49.85
CA PRO A 99 -27.90 -13.90 -48.84
C PRO A 99 -27.07 -14.27 -47.61
N VAL A 100 -27.82 -14.54 -46.53
CA VAL A 100 -27.36 -14.99 -45.20
C VAL A 100 -26.51 -16.26 -45.29
N PRO A 101 -25.26 -16.27 -44.79
CA PRO A 101 -24.52 -17.51 -44.55
C PRO A 101 -24.93 -18.16 -43.23
N ALA A 102 -24.88 -19.49 -43.21
CA ALA A 102 -25.18 -20.37 -42.07
C ALA A 102 -24.36 -20.04 -40.80
N PRO A 103 -24.79 -20.48 -39.59
CA PRO A 103 -24.16 -20.10 -38.34
C PRO A 103 -22.73 -20.65 -38.27
N GLY A 104 -21.74 -19.77 -38.35
CA GLY A 104 -20.35 -20.08 -38.04
C GLY A 104 -20.17 -20.40 -36.54
N PRO A 105 -19.03 -21.00 -36.15
CA PRO A 105 -18.74 -21.36 -34.77
C PRO A 105 -18.91 -20.14 -33.86
N ARG A 106 -19.67 -20.36 -32.77
CA ARG A 106 -19.87 -19.40 -31.68
C ARG A 106 -18.50 -18.80 -31.29
N PRO A 107 -18.36 -17.46 -31.10
CA PRO A 107 -17.12 -16.88 -30.63
C PRO A 107 -16.67 -17.59 -29.35
N PRO A 108 -15.34 -17.70 -29.11
CA PRO A 108 -14.82 -18.37 -27.93
C PRO A 108 -15.50 -17.74 -26.71
N ALA A 109 -16.03 -18.60 -25.84
CA ALA A 109 -16.67 -18.20 -24.60
C ALA A 109 -15.84 -17.08 -23.98
N GLU A 110 -16.47 -15.92 -23.79
CA GLU A 110 -15.97 -14.87 -22.93
C GLU A 110 -15.39 -15.59 -21.71
N ALA A 111 -14.13 -15.34 -21.38
CA ALA A 111 -13.51 -15.91 -20.19
C ALA A 111 -14.19 -15.26 -18.98
N GLU A 112 -15.45 -15.63 -18.75
CA GLU A 112 -16.17 -15.31 -17.54
C GLU A 112 -15.31 -15.84 -16.40
N PRO A 113 -15.09 -15.02 -15.36
CA PRO A 113 -14.34 -15.48 -14.20
C PRO A 113 -15.05 -16.73 -13.67
N ASP A 114 -14.25 -17.76 -13.35
CA ASP A 114 -14.77 -19.05 -12.87
C ASP A 114 -15.85 -18.83 -11.80
N ALA A 115 -17.07 -19.30 -12.09
CA ALA A 115 -18.23 -19.04 -11.27
C ALA A 115 -18.08 -19.57 -9.84
N ASP A 116 -17.27 -20.62 -9.65
CA ASP A 116 -16.97 -21.17 -8.34
C ASP A 116 -16.00 -20.27 -7.56
N VAL A 117 -15.06 -19.61 -8.22
CA VAL A 117 -14.17 -18.59 -7.63
C VAL A 117 -14.97 -17.36 -7.20
N LEU A 118 -15.93 -16.92 -8.03
CA LEU A 118 -16.78 -15.78 -7.69
C LEU A 118 -17.70 -16.09 -6.51
N ARG A 119 -18.27 -17.31 -6.47
CA ARG A 119 -19.09 -17.77 -5.35
C ARG A 119 -18.29 -17.84 -4.05
N ALA A 120 -17.07 -18.36 -4.13
CA ALA A 120 -16.14 -18.40 -3.02
C ALA A 120 -15.79 -17.00 -2.48
N ALA A 121 -15.43 -16.08 -3.39
CA ALA A 121 -15.10 -14.70 -3.03
C ALA A 121 -16.28 -13.96 -2.39
N ALA A 122 -17.51 -14.19 -2.87
CA ALA A 122 -18.73 -13.63 -2.28
C ALA A 122 -18.99 -14.11 -0.84
N GLY A 123 -18.49 -15.31 -0.48
CA GLY A 123 -18.59 -15.87 0.87
C GLY A 123 -17.59 -15.29 1.88
N ILE A 124 -16.61 -14.49 1.44
CA ILE A 124 -15.60 -13.89 2.32
C ILE A 124 -16.20 -12.67 3.03
N ALA A 125 -16.40 -12.77 4.34
CA ALA A 125 -16.91 -11.67 5.16
C ALA A 125 -15.97 -10.45 5.14
N HIS A 126 -14.67 -10.66 5.40
CA HIS A 126 -13.65 -9.62 5.37
C HIS A 126 -12.27 -10.19 4.96
N ALA A 127 -11.58 -9.48 4.07
CA ALA A 127 -10.19 -9.76 3.70
C ALA A 127 -9.30 -8.52 3.86
N THR A 128 -8.01 -8.69 4.09
CA THR A 128 -6.99 -7.65 4.10
C THR A 128 -6.05 -7.90 2.93
N LEU A 129 -6.07 -7.01 1.93
CA LEU A 129 -5.12 -6.97 0.82
C LEU A 129 -3.85 -6.22 1.26
N VAL A 130 -2.68 -6.83 1.06
CA VAL A 130 -1.38 -6.18 1.21
C VAL A 130 -0.69 -6.20 -0.14
N ALA A 131 -0.44 -5.02 -0.70
CA ALA A 131 0.15 -4.88 -2.03
C ALA A 131 1.13 -3.71 -2.08
N HIS A 132 2.05 -3.71 -3.05
CA HIS A 132 2.87 -2.53 -3.30
C HIS A 132 1.99 -1.32 -3.68
N ARG A 133 2.43 -0.10 -3.36
CA ARG A 133 1.68 1.14 -3.66
C ARG A 133 1.27 1.25 -5.13
N ASP A 134 2.16 0.89 -6.04
CA ASP A 134 1.88 0.94 -7.48
C ASP A 134 0.88 -0.13 -7.93
N THR A 135 0.94 -1.33 -7.32
CA THR A 135 -0.03 -2.41 -7.56
C THR A 135 -1.42 -2.02 -7.05
N TRP A 136 -1.48 -1.35 -5.89
CA TRP A 136 -2.72 -0.80 -5.36
C TRP A 136 -3.30 0.30 -6.27
N ALA A 137 -2.44 1.22 -6.73
CA ALA A 137 -2.84 2.29 -7.65
C ALA A 137 -3.42 1.72 -8.96
N PHE A 138 -2.77 0.72 -9.54
CA PHE A 138 -3.27 0.01 -10.73
C PHE A 138 -4.62 -0.65 -10.48
N LEU A 139 -4.80 -1.33 -9.34
CA LEU A 139 -6.06 -1.99 -9.00
C LEU A 139 -7.20 -0.97 -8.84
N ILE A 140 -6.95 0.17 -8.21
CA ILE A 140 -7.92 1.27 -8.12
C ILE A 140 -8.24 1.85 -9.49
N GLU A 141 -7.24 2.13 -10.32
CA GLU A 141 -7.42 2.65 -11.68
C GLU A 141 -8.34 1.73 -12.51
N VAL A 142 -8.13 0.43 -12.38
CA VAL A 142 -8.89 -0.58 -13.11
C VAL A 142 -10.30 -0.77 -12.52
N ALA A 143 -10.43 -0.85 -11.20
CA ALA A 143 -11.66 -1.29 -10.51
C ALA A 143 -12.59 -0.17 -10.01
N ALA A 144 -12.14 1.09 -9.93
CA ALA A 144 -12.94 2.21 -9.39
C ALA A 144 -14.24 2.51 -10.19
N GLY A 145 -14.41 1.96 -11.38
CA GLY A 145 -15.61 2.12 -12.21
C GLY A 145 -16.74 1.11 -11.97
N GLU A 146 -16.54 0.11 -11.11
CA GLU A 146 -17.50 -0.99 -10.92
C GLU A 146 -18.53 -0.70 -9.81
N ARG A 147 -19.82 -1.01 -10.07
CA ARG A 147 -20.94 -0.70 -9.17
C ARG A 147 -20.85 -1.33 -7.77
N HIS A 148 -20.05 -2.38 -7.61
CA HIS A 148 -19.91 -3.10 -6.35
C HIS A 148 -18.51 -2.96 -5.73
N PHE A 149 -17.60 -2.23 -6.38
CA PHE A 149 -16.27 -1.98 -5.86
C PHE A 149 -16.30 -0.78 -4.90
N HIS A 150 -16.15 -1.06 -3.60
CA HIS A 150 -16.05 -0.01 -2.59
C HIS A 150 -14.58 0.22 -2.26
N VAL A 151 -14.11 1.45 -2.51
CA VAL A 151 -12.78 1.91 -2.07
C VAL A 151 -12.78 1.92 -0.54
N PRO A 152 -11.87 1.18 0.11
CA PRO A 152 -11.88 1.09 1.57
C PRO A 152 -11.47 2.42 2.21
N GLY A 153 -12.20 2.84 3.25
CA GLY A 153 -11.98 4.14 3.90
C GLY A 153 -10.70 4.24 4.74
N GLN A 154 -10.07 3.11 5.08
CA GLN A 154 -8.79 3.06 5.78
C GLN A 154 -7.77 2.33 4.91
N VAL A 155 -6.76 3.09 4.50
CA VAL A 155 -5.63 2.66 3.68
C VAL A 155 -4.39 2.93 4.52
N ASP A 156 -3.79 1.88 5.06
CA ASP A 156 -2.59 2.02 5.86
C ASP A 156 -1.37 1.85 4.94
N ASP A 157 -0.55 2.90 4.80
CA ASP A 157 0.69 2.89 4.00
C ASP A 157 1.89 2.71 4.92
N HIS A 158 2.70 1.69 4.67
CA HIS A 158 3.89 1.37 5.45
C HIS A 158 4.95 0.69 4.58
N ASP A 159 6.17 1.24 4.59
CA ASP A 159 7.35 0.70 3.88
C ASP A 159 7.12 0.44 2.37
N GLY A 160 6.31 1.27 1.71
CA GLY A 160 5.98 1.14 0.27
C GLY A 160 4.96 0.04 -0.02
N CYS A 161 4.38 -0.56 1.01
CA CYS A 161 3.23 -1.46 0.93
C CYS A 161 1.99 -0.76 1.47
N VAL A 162 0.85 -1.12 0.90
CA VAL A 162 -0.45 -0.63 1.26
C VAL A 162 -1.26 -1.81 1.78
N SER A 163 -1.82 -1.65 2.97
CA SER A 163 -2.75 -2.61 3.58
C SER A 163 -4.17 -2.04 3.52
N VAL A 164 -5.09 -2.81 2.94
CA VAL A 164 -6.46 -2.37 2.67
C VAL A 164 -7.46 -3.47 2.98
N ARG A 165 -8.57 -3.13 3.64
CA ARG A 165 -9.64 -4.10 3.95
C ARG A 165 -10.67 -4.20 2.81
N PHE A 166 -10.81 -5.39 2.24
CA PHE A 166 -11.79 -5.77 1.23
C PHE A 166 -13.00 -6.49 1.83
N SER A 167 -14.18 -6.23 1.27
CA SER A 167 -15.37 -7.07 1.44
C SER A 167 -15.46 -8.08 0.28
N GLY A 168 -16.14 -9.22 0.49
CA GLY A 168 -16.37 -10.22 -0.56
C GLY A 168 -16.92 -9.64 -1.88
N PRO A 169 -17.93 -8.74 -1.87
CA PRO A 169 -18.41 -8.08 -3.08
C PRO A 169 -17.35 -7.23 -3.81
N SER A 170 -16.44 -6.57 -3.08
CA SER A 170 -15.32 -5.84 -3.69
C SER A 170 -14.29 -6.77 -4.32
N ILE A 171 -14.07 -7.97 -3.77
CA ILE A 171 -13.20 -9.00 -4.35
C ILE A 171 -13.79 -9.51 -5.67
N VAL A 172 -15.09 -9.81 -5.69
CA VAL A 172 -15.81 -10.22 -6.91
C VAL A 172 -15.71 -9.14 -7.98
N ALA A 173 -15.97 -7.87 -7.63
CA ALA A 173 -15.87 -6.76 -8.57
C ALA A 173 -14.45 -6.60 -9.14
N ALA A 174 -13.42 -6.73 -8.29
CA ALA A 174 -12.03 -6.67 -8.71
C ALA A 174 -11.65 -7.81 -9.67
N LEU A 175 -12.01 -9.06 -9.35
CA LEU A 175 -11.73 -10.23 -10.19
C LEU A 175 -12.39 -10.12 -11.57
N THR A 176 -13.68 -9.75 -11.61
CA THR A 176 -14.41 -9.55 -12.86
C THR A 176 -13.75 -8.48 -13.72
N ARG A 177 -13.34 -7.37 -13.10
CA ARG A 177 -12.69 -6.28 -13.83
C ARG A 177 -11.30 -6.64 -14.33
N LEU A 178 -10.49 -7.33 -13.54
CA LEU A 178 -9.16 -7.79 -13.93
C LEU A 178 -9.23 -8.79 -15.09
N ALA A 179 -10.21 -9.71 -15.08
CA ALA A 179 -10.46 -10.62 -16.20
C ALA A 179 -10.80 -9.86 -17.48
N ARG A 180 -11.70 -8.89 -17.38
CA ARG A 180 -12.11 -8.05 -18.50
C ARG A 180 -10.97 -7.20 -19.07
N VAL A 181 -10.19 -6.53 -18.21
CA VAL A 181 -9.03 -5.73 -18.66
C VAL A 181 -7.99 -6.60 -19.34
N SER A 182 -7.73 -7.81 -18.83
CA SER A 182 -6.77 -8.73 -19.45
C SER A 182 -7.21 -9.18 -20.84
N ALA A 183 -8.52 -9.37 -21.04
CA ALA A 183 -9.10 -9.76 -22.31
C ALA A 183 -9.21 -8.60 -23.33
N GLU A 184 -9.51 -7.39 -22.87
CA GLU A 184 -9.79 -6.23 -23.74
C GLU A 184 -8.54 -5.38 -24.05
N THR A 185 -7.48 -5.48 -23.26
CA THR A 185 -6.29 -4.62 -23.46
C THR A 185 -5.38 -5.14 -24.56
N ASP A 186 -4.94 -4.26 -25.45
CA ASP A 186 -3.88 -4.53 -26.44
C ASP A 186 -2.47 -4.38 -25.85
N ASN A 187 -2.34 -3.82 -24.64
CA ASN A 187 -1.05 -3.62 -23.98
C ASN A 187 -0.60 -4.90 -23.25
N PRO A 188 0.48 -5.57 -23.69
CA PRO A 188 0.93 -6.82 -23.08
C PRO A 188 1.38 -6.64 -21.62
N VAL A 189 1.87 -5.46 -21.24
CA VAL A 189 2.27 -5.14 -19.86
C VAL A 189 1.05 -5.05 -18.96
N THR A 190 0.03 -4.31 -19.38
CA THR A 190 -1.24 -4.19 -18.66
C THR A 190 -1.92 -5.55 -18.50
N ARG A 191 -1.89 -6.37 -19.56
CA ARG A 191 -2.39 -7.75 -19.51
C ARG A 191 -1.65 -8.60 -18.49
N ALA A 192 -0.32 -8.61 -18.53
CA ALA A 192 0.51 -9.39 -17.61
C ALA A 192 0.31 -8.98 -16.13
N VAL A 193 0.22 -7.68 -15.86
CA VAL A 193 -0.04 -7.17 -14.50
C VAL A 193 -1.45 -7.56 -14.02
N ALA A 194 -2.47 -7.40 -14.88
CA ALA A 194 -3.84 -7.77 -14.53
C ALA A 194 -4.00 -9.29 -14.32
N ASP A 195 -3.36 -10.12 -15.15
CA ASP A 195 -3.32 -11.57 -15.01
C ASP A 195 -2.64 -11.99 -13.70
N GLN A 196 -1.49 -11.40 -13.37
CA GLN A 196 -0.75 -11.72 -12.15
C GLN A 196 -1.54 -11.37 -10.89
N ILE A 197 -2.15 -10.18 -10.85
CA ILE A 197 -2.98 -9.75 -9.71
C ILE A 197 -4.19 -10.68 -9.57
N ARG A 198 -4.87 -10.99 -10.69
CA ARG A 198 -6.02 -11.91 -10.70
C ARG A 198 -5.60 -13.28 -10.16
N HIS A 199 -4.50 -13.84 -10.66
CA HIS A 199 -4.03 -15.16 -10.26
C HIS A 199 -3.76 -15.25 -8.75
N LYS A 200 -3.09 -14.25 -8.16
CA LYS A 200 -2.83 -14.23 -6.71
C LYS A 200 -4.10 -14.13 -5.87
N ILE A 201 -5.05 -13.27 -6.26
CA ILE A 201 -6.32 -13.14 -5.55
C ILE A 201 -7.10 -14.45 -5.64
N THR A 202 -7.18 -15.07 -6.83
CA THR A 202 -7.85 -16.35 -7.05
C THR A 202 -7.21 -17.48 -6.24
N ALA A 203 -5.87 -17.55 -6.19
CA ALA A 203 -5.16 -18.57 -5.40
C ALA A 203 -5.50 -18.49 -3.91
N VAL A 204 -5.52 -17.28 -3.33
CA VAL A 204 -5.87 -17.10 -1.90
C VAL A 204 -7.35 -17.38 -1.65
N VAL A 205 -8.24 -17.02 -2.58
CA VAL A 205 -9.67 -17.34 -2.48
C VAL A 205 -9.87 -18.86 -2.46
N HIS A 206 -9.18 -19.62 -3.31
CA HIS A 206 -9.23 -21.08 -3.29
C HIS A 206 -8.66 -21.67 -1.99
N GLU A 207 -7.53 -21.16 -1.50
CA GLU A 207 -6.93 -21.64 -0.25
C GLU A 207 -7.89 -21.50 0.96
N VAL A 208 -8.67 -20.42 1.00
CA VAL A 208 -9.68 -20.18 2.05
C VAL A 208 -10.89 -21.12 1.93
N VAL A 209 -11.25 -21.52 0.71
CA VAL A 209 -12.33 -22.49 0.46
C VAL A 209 -11.90 -23.90 0.79
N ASP A 210 -10.67 -24.26 0.42
CA ASP A 210 -10.12 -25.60 0.60
C ASP A 210 -9.72 -25.86 2.07
N ASN A 211 -9.35 -24.80 2.81
CA ASN A 211 -9.09 -24.83 4.24
C ASN A 211 -9.96 -23.79 4.98
N PRO A 212 -11.27 -24.05 5.16
CA PRO A 212 -12.11 -23.21 6.00
C PRO A 212 -11.58 -23.32 7.43
N ARG A 213 -10.91 -22.26 7.91
CA ARG A 213 -10.36 -22.21 9.28
C ARG A 213 -11.47 -22.57 10.27
N ALA A 214 -11.28 -23.67 11.00
CA ALA A 214 -12.24 -24.20 11.96
C ALA A 214 -12.35 -23.38 13.25
N ASP A 215 -11.59 -22.29 13.36
CA ASP A 215 -11.41 -21.57 14.60
C ASP A 215 -12.11 -20.23 14.47
N GLY A 216 -13.20 -20.06 15.23
CA GLY A 216 -14.04 -18.85 15.31
C GLY A 216 -13.35 -17.63 15.90
N ASP A 217 -12.05 -17.47 15.69
CA ASP A 217 -11.33 -16.24 15.94
C ASP A 217 -11.43 -15.40 14.66
N GLY A 218 -12.20 -14.31 14.69
CA GLY A 218 -12.60 -13.49 13.53
C GLY A 218 -11.46 -12.75 12.80
N ALA A 219 -10.30 -13.39 12.63
CA ALA A 219 -9.16 -12.87 11.89
C ALA A 219 -9.50 -12.75 10.39
N PRO A 220 -9.40 -11.55 9.80
CA PRO A 220 -9.73 -11.33 8.39
C PRO A 220 -8.76 -12.09 7.48
N VAL A 221 -9.27 -12.59 6.35
CA VAL A 221 -8.49 -13.32 5.33
C VAL A 221 -7.37 -12.42 4.79
N ARG A 222 -6.10 -12.79 4.88
CA ARG A 222 -4.99 -11.96 4.38
C ARG A 222 -4.59 -12.36 2.96
N ILE A 223 -4.72 -11.45 2.00
CA ILE A 223 -4.30 -11.60 0.60
C ILE A 223 -3.02 -10.78 0.40
N VAL A 224 -1.92 -11.42 -0.01
CA VAL A 224 -0.64 -10.73 -0.27
C VAL A 224 -0.35 -10.75 -1.76
N VAL A 225 -0.19 -9.56 -2.35
CA VAL A 225 0.08 -9.39 -3.79
C VAL A 225 1.51 -8.86 -4.04
N ASP A 226 2.32 -8.68 -2.98
CA ASP A 226 3.72 -8.29 -3.07
C ASP A 226 4.68 -9.51 -3.07
N ASP A 227 5.63 -9.54 -4.01
CA ASP A 227 6.65 -10.59 -4.19
C ASP A 227 8.05 -10.19 -3.67
N ARG A 228 8.16 -9.12 -2.87
CA ARG A 228 9.46 -8.78 -2.26
C ARG A 228 10.03 -10.01 -1.53
N PRO A 229 11.31 -10.37 -1.75
CA PRO A 229 11.93 -11.46 -1.02
C PRO A 229 11.84 -11.15 0.48
N ALA A 230 11.42 -12.14 1.26
CA ALA A 230 11.31 -12.01 2.71
C ALA A 230 12.60 -11.39 3.25
N ARG A 231 12.48 -10.29 3.99
CA ARG A 231 13.65 -9.70 4.67
C ARG A 231 14.27 -10.83 5.51
N PRO A 232 15.57 -11.14 5.36
CA PRO A 232 16.20 -12.12 6.23
C PRO A 232 15.95 -11.69 7.67
N ALA A 233 15.45 -12.63 8.48
CA ALA A 233 15.22 -12.39 9.90
C ALA A 233 16.48 -11.74 10.50
N PRO A 234 16.36 -10.76 11.41
CA PRO A 234 17.52 -10.21 12.09
C PRO A 234 18.28 -11.38 12.72
N GLU A 235 19.53 -11.59 12.29
CA GLU A 235 20.42 -12.60 12.87
C GLU A 235 20.34 -12.48 14.40
N GLU A 236 19.82 -13.53 15.03
CA GLU A 236 19.90 -13.70 16.47
C GLU A 236 21.38 -13.62 16.84
N ARG A 237 21.75 -12.48 17.42
CA ARG A 237 23.09 -12.26 17.94
C ARG A 237 23.34 -13.38 18.97
N PRO A 238 24.34 -14.26 18.78
CA PRO A 238 24.56 -15.35 19.70
C PRO A 238 24.84 -14.78 21.11
N PRO A 239 24.32 -15.43 22.17
CA PRO A 239 24.50 -14.95 23.53
C PRO A 239 25.99 -14.85 23.85
N ARG A 240 26.39 -13.71 24.43
CA ARG A 240 27.75 -13.53 24.91
C ARG A 240 28.03 -14.62 25.96
N PRO A 241 29.16 -15.35 25.88
CA PRO A 241 29.54 -16.24 26.95
C PRO A 241 29.84 -15.40 28.20
N ASP A 242 29.02 -15.59 29.23
CA ASP A 242 29.36 -15.15 30.58
C ASP A 242 30.49 -16.05 31.10
N GLY A 243 31.58 -15.40 31.53
CA GLY A 243 32.49 -15.96 32.53
C GLY A 243 33.74 -16.68 32.00
N ALA A 244 34.86 -15.96 32.03
CA ALA A 244 36.13 -16.44 32.60
C ALA A 244 36.89 -15.24 33.19
#